data_AF-A0A536CEF2-F1
#
_entry.id   AF-A0A536CEF2-F1
#
_cell.length_a   1.000
_cell.length_b   1.000
_cell.length_c   1.000
_cell.angle_alpha   90.00
_cell.angle_beta   90.00
_cell.angle_gamma   90.00
#
_symmetry.space_group_name_H-M   'P 1'
#
loop_
_entity.id
_entity.type
_entity.pdbx_description
1 polymer ?
#
loop_
_entity_poly.entity_id
_entity_poly.type
_entity_poly.pdbx_seq_one_letter_code
_entity_poly.pdbx_strand_id
1 'polypeptide(L)'
;MDHLPVGTEAQRPLPRHATLALLVGRVTTIKLAYWTALTAFELAVPLDPAPPPERFAVSVVFAGFATLAALVWARRSARAIDPRAGGLSRSIPTIATTFAAATVVASPASLPLLLVERQRSIEGCLGLVTCHPEALWLWVATLIIGFVLIPTVFAASLRSSS
;
A
#
# COMPACT_ATOMS: atom_id res chain seq x y z
N MET A 1 -53.86 -8.88 -7.17
CA MET A 1 -52.97 -9.06 -6.00
C MET A 1 -51.62 -9.48 -6.55
N ASP A 2 -50.70 -8.53 -6.59
CA ASP A 2 -49.34 -8.70 -7.09
C ASP A 2 -48.54 -9.58 -6.14
N HIS A 3 -48.12 -10.75 -6.61
CA HIS A 3 -47.16 -11.59 -5.91
C HIS A 3 -45.74 -11.18 -6.34
N LEU A 4 -45.22 -10.10 -5.75
CA LEU A 4 -43.79 -9.82 -5.73
C LEU A 4 -43.11 -10.89 -4.85
N PRO A 5 -42.11 -11.64 -5.34
CA PRO A 5 -41.27 -12.46 -4.46
C PRO A 5 -40.41 -11.53 -3.61
N VAL A 6 -40.88 -11.26 -2.38
CA VAL A 6 -40.08 -10.72 -1.29
C VAL A 6 -39.18 -11.84 -0.81
N GLY A 7 -37.89 -11.70 -1.04
CA GLY A 7 -36.89 -12.68 -0.62
C GLY A 7 -35.62 -12.56 -1.42
N THR A 8 -35.00 -11.38 -1.42
CA THR A 8 -33.57 -11.27 -1.72
C THR A 8 -32.84 -11.97 -0.58
N GLU A 9 -32.79 -13.30 -0.61
CA GLU A 9 -31.81 -14.04 0.17
C GLU A 9 -30.47 -13.42 -0.19
N ALA A 10 -29.83 -12.75 0.78
CA ALA A 10 -28.48 -12.24 0.63
C ALA A 10 -27.61 -13.45 0.31
N GLN A 11 -27.40 -13.66 -0.99
CA GLN A 11 -26.77 -14.85 -1.53
C GLN A 11 -25.41 -14.95 -0.89
N ARG A 12 -25.26 -15.93 0.02
CA ARG A 12 -24.03 -16.10 0.80
C ARG A 12 -22.87 -16.17 -0.21
N PRO A 13 -21.88 -15.27 -0.12
CA PRO A 13 -20.82 -15.22 -1.11
C PRO A 13 -20.14 -16.59 -1.16
N LEU A 14 -19.95 -17.13 -2.37
CA LEU A 14 -19.27 -18.40 -2.54
C LEU A 14 -17.94 -18.39 -1.77
N PRO A 15 -17.50 -19.52 -1.17
CA PRO A 15 -16.33 -19.58 -0.30
C PRO A 15 -15.06 -18.97 -0.95
N ARG A 16 -14.94 -19.03 -2.28
CA ARG A 16 -13.85 -18.39 -3.06
C ARG A 16 -13.86 -16.85 -2.97
N HIS A 17 -15.02 -16.21 -2.98
CA HIS A 17 -15.12 -14.75 -2.91
C HIS A 17 -14.76 -14.22 -1.52
N ALA A 18 -15.11 -14.96 -0.46
CA ALA A 18 -14.71 -14.62 0.90
C ALA A 18 -13.18 -14.61 1.06
N THR A 19 -12.48 -15.61 0.50
CA THR A 19 -11.01 -15.67 0.56
C THR A 19 -10.35 -14.56 -0.26
N LEU A 20 -10.88 -14.24 -1.45
CA LEU A 20 -10.40 -13.11 -2.27
C LEU A 20 -10.60 -11.76 -1.57
N ALA A 21 -11.77 -11.55 -0.97
CA ALA A 21 -12.06 -10.32 -0.22
C ALA A 21 -11.15 -10.17 1.00
N LEU A 22 -10.86 -11.26 1.71
CA LEU A 22 -9.91 -11.27 2.84
C LEU A 22 -8.47 -10.95 2.38
N LEU A 23 -8.04 -11.48 1.24
CA LEU A 23 -6.74 -11.19 0.65
C LEU A 23 -6.61 -9.71 0.26
N VAL A 24 -7.58 -9.21 -0.49
CA VAL A 24 -7.66 -7.80 -0.91
C VAL A 24 -7.70 -6.90 0.33
N GLY A 25 -8.51 -7.24 1.32
CA GLY A 25 -8.60 -6.53 2.59
C GLY A 25 -7.24 -6.43 3.27
N ARG A 26 -6.56 -7.57 3.51
CA ARG A 26 -5.25 -7.59 4.18
C ARG A 26 -4.19 -6.79 3.43
N VAL A 27 -4.09 -6.96 2.12
CA VAL A 27 -3.11 -6.22 1.29
C VAL A 27 -3.41 -4.71 1.32
N THR A 28 -4.69 -4.33 1.20
CA THR A 28 -5.11 -2.94 1.23
C THR A 28 -4.81 -2.32 2.58
N THR A 29 -5.06 -3.03 3.69
CA THR A 29 -4.72 -2.58 5.04
C THR A 29 -3.21 -2.34 5.19
N ILE A 30 -2.37 -3.26 4.73
CA ILE A 30 -0.90 -3.11 4.79
C ILE A 30 -0.47 -1.88 3.99
N LYS A 31 -1.02 -1.69 2.78
CA LYS A 31 -0.70 -0.53 1.93
C LYS A 31 -1.14 0.78 2.58
N LEU A 32 -2.37 0.84 3.10
CA LEU A 32 -2.88 2.03 3.79
C LEU A 32 -2.02 2.36 5.00
N ALA A 33 -1.71 1.36 5.85
CA ALA A 33 -0.85 1.55 7.01
C ALA A 33 0.54 2.08 6.63
N TYR A 34 1.14 1.55 5.55
CA TYR A 34 2.41 2.03 5.02
C TYR A 34 2.34 3.50 4.59
N TRP A 35 1.34 3.87 3.79
CA TRP A 35 1.17 5.25 3.33
C TRP A 35 0.85 6.22 4.47
N THR A 36 0.00 5.83 5.41
CA THR A 36 -0.33 6.62 6.59
C THR A 36 0.90 6.84 7.47
N ALA A 37 1.71 5.81 7.69
CA ALA A 37 2.94 5.93 8.49
C ALA A 37 3.94 6.89 7.84
N LEU A 38 4.18 6.77 6.53
CA LEU A 38 5.06 7.69 5.81
C LEU A 38 4.53 9.13 5.86
N THR A 39 3.23 9.32 5.60
CA THR A 39 2.63 10.66 5.60
C THR A 39 2.69 11.29 7.00
N ALA A 40 2.34 10.53 8.04
CA ALA A 40 2.38 11.03 9.41
C ALA A 40 3.80 11.39 9.86
N PHE A 41 4.79 10.59 9.44
CA PHE A 41 6.19 10.89 9.73
C PHE A 41 6.66 12.15 9.00
N GLU A 42 6.39 12.27 7.70
CA GLU A 42 6.76 13.45 6.94
C GLU A 42 6.04 14.74 7.39
N LEU A 43 4.88 14.61 8.04
CA LEU A 43 4.20 15.73 8.70
C LEU A 43 4.79 16.06 10.09
N ALA A 44 5.51 15.13 10.73
CA ALA A 44 6.20 15.37 12.00
C ALA A 44 7.61 15.96 11.80
N VAL A 45 8.33 15.55 10.75
CA VAL A 45 9.64 16.11 10.35
C VAL A 45 9.68 17.65 10.18
N PRO A 46 8.65 18.38 9.69
CA PRO A 46 8.67 19.84 9.64
C PRO A 46 8.72 20.52 11.01
N LEU A 47 8.49 19.78 12.11
CA LEU A 47 8.68 20.29 13.47
C LEU A 47 10.16 20.27 13.90
N ASP A 48 11.02 19.60 13.13
CA ASP A 48 12.44 19.43 13.43
C ASP A 48 13.26 20.60 12.85
N PRO A 49 14.09 21.31 13.64
CA PRO A 49 14.89 22.44 13.15
C PRO A 49 16.09 22.05 12.26
N ALA A 50 16.34 20.76 12.01
CA ALA A 50 17.49 20.29 11.21
C ALA A 50 17.59 20.93 9.80
N PRO A 51 18.78 21.07 9.20
CA PRO A 51 18.94 21.53 7.83
C PRO A 51 18.42 20.52 6.78
N PRO A 52 18.07 20.95 5.55
CA PRO A 52 17.45 20.11 4.51
C PRO A 52 18.13 18.76 4.22
N PRO A 53 19.47 18.65 4.08
CA PRO A 53 20.11 17.36 3.78
C PRO A 53 19.99 16.34 4.93
N GLU A 54 20.01 16.79 6.18
CA GLU A 54 19.85 15.92 7.35
C GLU A 54 18.41 15.41 7.48
N ARG A 55 17.42 16.28 7.21
CA ARG A 55 16.01 15.88 7.16
C ARG A 55 15.77 14.80 6.10
N PHE A 56 16.37 14.97 4.92
CA PHE A 56 16.24 13.98 3.84
C PHE A 56 16.82 12.61 4.24
N ALA A 57 17.99 12.59 4.89
CA ALA A 57 18.59 11.35 5.39
C ALA A 57 17.66 10.64 6.40
N VAL A 58 17.02 11.40 7.29
CA VAL A 58 16.04 10.87 8.26
C VAL A 58 14.82 10.29 7.55
N SER A 59 14.26 10.98 6.56
CA SER A 59 13.15 10.50 5.72
C SER A 59 13.50 9.19 4.99
N VAL A 60 14.69 9.09 4.42
CA VAL A 60 15.18 7.86 3.76
C VAL A 60 15.27 6.69 4.73
N VAL A 61 15.86 6.92 5.91
CA VAL A 61 16.01 5.88 6.94
C VAL A 61 14.66 5.38 7.41
N PHE A 62 13.73 6.30 7.71
CA PHE A 62 12.37 5.93 8.11
C PHE A 62 11.63 5.17 7.02
N ALA A 63 11.70 5.63 5.76
CA ALA A 63 11.09 4.95 4.62
C ALA A 63 11.63 3.51 4.46
N GLY A 64 12.93 3.32 4.69
CA GLY A 64 13.56 1.99 4.74
C GLY A 64 12.96 1.09 5.83
N PHE A 65 12.83 1.60 7.06
CA PHE A 65 12.21 0.84 8.16
C PHE A 65 10.73 0.53 7.91
N ALA A 66 9.95 1.51 7.46
CA ALA A 66 8.55 1.33 7.11
C ALA A 66 8.36 0.29 6.01
N THR A 67 9.25 0.30 5.00
CA THR A 67 9.29 -0.70 3.94
C THR A 67 9.55 -2.09 4.51
N LEU A 68 10.62 -2.27 5.28
CA LEU A 68 10.96 -3.57 5.88
C LEU A 68 9.82 -4.10 6.76
N ALA A 69 9.23 -3.24 7.59
CA ALA A 69 8.08 -3.58 8.41
C ALA A 69 6.89 -4.05 7.57
N ALA A 70 6.57 -3.33 6.49
CA ALA A 70 5.49 -3.69 5.57
C ALA A 70 5.77 -5.02 4.84
N LEU A 71 7.01 -5.28 4.42
CA LEU A 71 7.40 -6.54 3.79
C LEU A 71 7.32 -7.73 4.75
N VAL A 72 7.79 -7.55 5.98
CA VAL A 72 7.68 -8.58 7.04
C VAL A 72 6.21 -8.86 7.36
N TRP A 73 5.39 -7.80 7.46
CA TRP A 73 3.95 -7.95 7.68
C TRP A 73 3.28 -8.65 6.51
N ALA A 74 3.60 -8.29 5.27
CA ALA A 74 3.10 -8.97 4.07
C ALA A 74 3.43 -10.46 4.08
N ARG A 75 4.68 -10.83 4.39
CA ARG A 75 5.11 -12.23 4.52
C ARG A 75 4.35 -12.98 5.61
N ARG A 76 4.21 -12.40 6.81
CA ARG A 76 3.49 -13.02 7.93
C ARG A 76 2.00 -13.18 7.61
N SER A 77 1.38 -12.15 7.04
CA SER A 77 -0.03 -12.15 6.65
C SER A 77 -0.35 -13.17 5.57
N ALA A 78 0.58 -13.41 4.63
CA ALA A 78 0.47 -14.44 3.61
C ALA A 78 0.58 -15.86 4.22
N ARG A 79 1.53 -16.08 5.15
CA ARG A 79 1.72 -17.38 5.82
C ARG A 79 0.62 -17.74 6.81
N ALA A 80 -0.07 -16.75 7.37
CA ALA A 80 -1.22 -16.97 8.26
C ALA A 80 -2.50 -17.40 7.52
N ILE A 81 -2.43 -17.66 6.21
CA ILE A 81 -3.57 -18.16 5.43
C ILE A 81 -3.48 -19.68 5.38
N ASP A 82 -4.54 -20.34 5.85
CA ASP A 82 -4.60 -21.80 5.95
C ASP A 82 -4.48 -22.45 4.55
N PRO A 83 -3.46 -23.31 4.30
CA PRO A 83 -3.32 -24.05 3.05
C PRO A 83 -4.51 -24.97 2.77
N ARG A 84 -5.25 -25.38 3.82
CA ARG A 84 -6.40 -26.30 3.74
C ARG A 84 -7.73 -25.60 3.49
N ALA A 85 -7.78 -24.27 3.53
CA ALA A 85 -8.91 -23.49 3.04
C ALA A 85 -8.91 -23.50 1.50
N GLY A 86 -9.12 -24.69 0.92
CA GLY A 86 -9.17 -24.92 -0.51
C GLY A 86 -10.15 -23.98 -1.18
N GLY A 87 -9.74 -23.35 -2.29
CA GLY A 87 -10.69 -22.63 -3.12
C GLY A 87 -10.14 -21.51 -3.99
N LEU A 88 -8.95 -20.98 -3.74
CA LEU A 88 -8.32 -20.10 -4.71
C LEU A 88 -7.70 -20.97 -5.80
N SER A 89 -8.30 -20.97 -6.99
CA SER A 89 -7.49 -21.18 -8.19
C SER A 89 -6.43 -20.09 -8.14
N ARG A 90 -5.23 -20.43 -7.67
CA ARG A 90 -4.03 -19.57 -7.59
C ARG A 90 -3.51 -19.23 -8.98
N SER A 91 -4.42 -19.05 -9.95
CA SER A 91 -4.08 -18.63 -11.29
C SER A 91 -3.58 -17.19 -11.20
N ILE A 92 -2.42 -16.97 -11.84
CA ILE A 92 -1.76 -15.66 -11.94
C ILE A 92 -2.73 -14.53 -12.31
N PRO A 93 -3.73 -14.71 -13.21
CA PRO A 93 -4.65 -13.65 -13.57
C PRO A 93 -5.55 -13.18 -12.43
N THR A 94 -6.06 -14.09 -11.60
CA THR A 94 -6.97 -13.73 -10.48
C THR A 94 -6.23 -13.00 -9.37
N ILE A 95 -4.97 -13.38 -9.13
CA ILE A 95 -4.09 -12.67 -8.21
C ILE A 95 -3.77 -11.27 -8.78
N ALA A 96 -3.40 -11.18 -10.05
CA ALA A 96 -3.09 -9.91 -10.70
C ALA A 96 -4.28 -8.93 -10.69
N THR A 97 -5.50 -9.39 -10.99
CA THR A 97 -6.69 -8.52 -11.00
C THR A 97 -7.09 -8.04 -9.62
N THR A 98 -7.01 -8.90 -8.59
CA THR A 98 -7.26 -8.48 -7.20
C THR A 98 -6.23 -7.48 -6.70
N PHE A 99 -4.95 -7.67 -7.06
CA PHE A 99 -3.91 -6.70 -6.75
C PHE A 99 -4.08 -5.39 -7.52
N ALA A 100 -4.46 -5.43 -8.79
CA ALA A 100 -4.75 -4.24 -9.58
C ALA A 100 -5.91 -3.45 -8.96
N ALA A 101 -7.01 -4.13 -8.59
CA ALA A 101 -8.16 -3.51 -7.94
C ALA A 101 -7.80 -2.90 -6.57
N ALA A 102 -7.10 -3.64 -5.72
CA ALA A 102 -6.62 -3.13 -4.43
C ALA A 102 -5.69 -1.93 -4.59
N THR A 103 -4.92 -1.92 -5.68
CA THR A 103 -3.98 -0.86 -6.00
C THR A 103 -4.68 0.41 -6.41
N VAL A 104 -5.65 0.34 -7.32
CA VAL A 104 -6.46 1.50 -7.74
C VAL A 104 -7.17 2.15 -6.55
N VAL A 105 -7.73 1.35 -5.64
CA VAL A 105 -8.45 1.86 -4.46
C VAL A 105 -7.51 2.50 -3.44
N ALA A 106 -6.30 1.98 -3.29
CA ALA A 106 -5.31 2.52 -2.36
C ALA A 106 -4.48 3.68 -2.94
N SER A 107 -4.53 3.93 -4.26
CA SER A 107 -3.74 4.98 -4.91
C SER A 107 -3.93 6.38 -4.33
N PRO A 108 -5.16 6.82 -4.00
CA PRO A 108 -5.37 8.15 -3.43
C PRO A 108 -4.63 8.36 -2.11
N ALA A 109 -4.30 7.29 -1.37
CA ALA A 109 -3.57 7.39 -0.10
C ALA A 109 -2.10 7.85 -0.28
N SER A 110 -1.56 7.82 -1.50
CA SER A 110 -0.23 8.35 -1.82
C SER A 110 -0.22 9.86 -2.14
N LEU A 111 -1.41 10.45 -2.38
CA LEU A 111 -1.54 11.88 -2.73
C LEU A 111 -1.15 12.82 -1.59
N PRO A 112 -1.51 12.56 -0.32
CA PRO A 112 -1.04 13.39 0.80
C PRO A 112 0.49 13.47 0.85
N LEU A 113 1.18 12.33 0.70
CA LEU A 113 2.64 12.30 0.66
C LEU A 113 3.20 13.08 -0.54
N LEU A 114 2.58 12.96 -1.72
CA LEU A 114 2.97 13.74 -2.91
C LEU A 114 2.90 15.25 -2.65
N LEU A 115 1.84 15.71 -1.97
CA LEU A 115 1.68 17.14 -1.66
C LEU A 115 2.76 17.63 -0.70
N VAL A 116 3.12 16.83 0.31
CA VAL A 116 4.19 17.15 1.25
C VAL A 116 5.55 17.20 0.54
N GLU A 117 5.89 16.17 -0.24
CA GLU A 117 7.17 16.13 -0.96
C GLU A 117 7.27 17.20 -2.05
N ARG A 118 6.14 17.56 -2.68
CA ARG A 118 6.08 18.70 -3.59
C ARG A 118 6.42 20.01 -2.86
N GLN A 119 5.83 20.25 -1.68
CA GLN A 119 6.17 21.45 -0.89
C GLN A 119 7.65 21.46 -0.52
N ARG A 120 8.21 20.32 -0.06
CA ARG A 120 9.63 20.15 0.23
C ARG A 120 10.51 20.46 -0.98
N SER A 121 10.11 20.01 -2.17
CA SER A 121 10.89 20.20 -3.40
C SER A 121 11.06 21.68 -3.83
N ILE A 122 10.19 22.57 -3.34
CA ILE A 122 10.17 24.00 -3.70
C ILE A 122 10.57 24.93 -2.55
N GLU A 123 10.87 24.38 -1.36
CA GLU A 123 11.34 25.18 -0.22
C GLU A 123 12.62 25.95 -0.57
N GLY A 124 12.62 27.26 -0.28
CA GLY A 124 13.78 28.14 -0.51
C GLY A 124 14.06 28.51 -1.97
N CYS A 125 13.17 28.17 -2.90
CA CYS A 125 13.43 28.32 -4.34
C CYS A 125 13.10 29.73 -4.88
N LEU A 126 14.12 30.56 -5.11
CA LEU A 126 14.01 31.90 -5.74
C LEU A 126 13.82 31.78 -7.26
N GLY A 127 12.61 31.43 -7.72
CA GLY A 127 12.22 31.51 -9.13
C GLY A 127 12.52 30.29 -10.01
N LEU A 128 13.04 29.20 -9.44
CA LEU A 128 13.14 27.89 -10.09
C LEU A 128 11.93 27.01 -9.72
N VAL A 129 11.57 26.06 -10.60
CA VAL A 129 10.38 25.20 -10.44
C VAL A 129 10.61 24.06 -9.41
N THR A 130 11.86 23.64 -9.18
CA THR A 130 12.27 22.61 -8.20
C THR A 130 13.71 22.86 -7.73
N CYS A 131 13.93 22.98 -6.41
CA CYS A 131 15.25 23.13 -5.79
C CYS A 131 15.74 21.84 -5.12
N HIS A 132 14.82 20.99 -4.66
CA HIS A 132 15.13 19.72 -3.99
C HIS A 132 14.45 18.55 -4.71
N PRO A 133 14.95 18.11 -5.88
CA PRO A 133 14.37 17.00 -6.64
C PRO A 133 14.41 15.66 -5.90
N GLU A 134 15.28 15.50 -4.92
CA GLU A 134 15.43 14.31 -4.08
C GLU A 134 14.13 13.93 -3.35
N ALA A 135 13.34 14.91 -2.91
CA ALA A 135 12.02 14.73 -2.30
C ALA A 135 11.04 14.00 -3.23
N LEU A 136 11.00 14.42 -4.51
CA LEU A 136 10.17 13.79 -5.53
C LEU A 136 10.65 12.37 -5.85
N TRP A 137 11.96 12.13 -5.89
CA TRP A 137 12.51 10.78 -6.09
C TRP A 137 12.18 9.84 -4.93
N LEU A 138 12.20 10.33 -3.68
CA LEU A 138 11.76 9.58 -2.51
C LEU A 138 10.29 9.18 -2.63
N TRP A 139 9.43 10.09 -3.08
CA TRP A 139 8.04 9.80 -3.35
C TRP A 139 7.87 8.73 -4.44
N VAL A 140 8.59 8.84 -5.55
CA VAL A 140 8.55 7.83 -6.62
C VAL A 140 9.01 6.46 -6.10
N ALA A 141 10.09 6.42 -5.33
CA ALA A 141 10.60 5.18 -4.75
C ALA A 141 9.59 4.54 -3.79
N THR A 142 9.00 5.31 -2.88
CA THR A 142 7.99 4.83 -1.93
C THR A 142 6.71 4.40 -2.65
N LEU A 143 6.36 5.03 -3.78
CA LEU A 143 5.27 4.61 -4.65
C LEU A 143 5.53 3.25 -5.29
N ILE A 144 6.69 3.05 -5.89
CA ILE A 144 7.08 1.75 -6.46
C ILE A 144 7.04 0.66 -5.39
N ILE A 145 7.53 0.95 -4.18
CA ILE A 145 7.49 0.01 -3.05
C ILE A 145 6.04 -0.34 -2.68
N GLY A 146 5.18 0.67 -2.49
CA GLY A 146 3.79 0.50 -2.09
C GLY A 146 2.93 -0.21 -3.15
N PHE A 147 3.24 0.00 -4.43
CA PHE A 147 2.44 -0.50 -5.56
C PHE A 147 2.95 -1.80 -6.16
N VAL A 148 4.26 -2.04 -6.13
CA VAL A 148 4.88 -3.18 -6.79
C VAL A 148 5.49 -4.12 -5.77
N LEU A 149 6.35 -3.62 -4.88
CA LEU A 149 7.14 -4.49 -4.01
C LEU A 149 6.30 -5.20 -2.95
N ILE A 150 5.44 -4.48 -2.23
CA ILE A 150 4.59 -5.07 -1.19
C ILE A 150 3.65 -6.14 -1.80
N PRO A 151 2.90 -5.86 -2.88
CA PRO A 151 2.10 -6.87 -3.59
C PRO A 151 2.88 -8.09 -4.06
N THR A 152 4.04 -7.88 -4.70
CA THR A 152 4.86 -8.98 -5.23
C THR A 152 5.40 -9.88 -4.14
N VAL A 153 5.88 -9.31 -3.02
CA VAL A 153 6.35 -10.09 -1.87
C VAL A 153 5.21 -10.87 -1.22
N PHE A 154 4.02 -10.29 -1.10
CA PHE A 154 2.85 -11.00 -0.61
C PHE A 154 2.48 -12.17 -1.53
N ALA A 155 2.40 -11.94 -2.85
CA ALA A 155 2.09 -12.96 -3.84
C ALA A 155 3.13 -14.09 -3.90
N ALA A 156 4.42 -13.77 -3.82
CA ALA A 156 5.51 -14.74 -3.76
C ALA A 156 5.43 -15.59 -2.47
N SER A 157 5.10 -14.96 -1.34
CA SER A 157 4.97 -15.66 -0.05
C SER A 157 3.82 -16.66 -0.04
N LEU A 158 2.69 -16.31 -0.68
CA LEU A 158 1.56 -17.23 -0.88
C LEU A 158 1.91 -18.48 -1.71
N ARG A 159 2.87 -18.35 -2.64
CA ARG A 159 3.38 -19.49 -3.44
C ARG A 159 4.36 -20.35 -2.65
N SER A 160 5.20 -19.75 -1.81
CA SER A 160 6.18 -20.52 -1.03
C SER A 160 5.56 -21.45 0.02
N SER A 161 4.30 -21.21 0.41
CA SER A 161 3.55 -22.02 1.37
C SER A 161 2.64 -23.06 0.70
N SER A 162 2.81 -23.32 -0.60
CA SER A 162 2.06 -24.33 -1.36
C SER A 162 2.78 -25.66 -1.44
#